data_AF-K0IL53-F1
#
_entry.id   AF-K0IL53-F1
#
_cell.length_a   1.000
_cell.length_b   1.000
_cell.length_c   1.000
_cell.angle_alpha   90.00
_cell.angle_beta   90.00
_cell.angle_gamma   90.00
#
_symmetry.space_group_name_H-M   'P 1'
#
loop_
_entity.id
_entity.type
_entity.pdbx_description
1 polymer ?
#
loop_
_entity_poly.entity_id
_entity_poly.type
_entity_poly.pdbx_seq_one_letter_code
_entity_poly.pdbx_strand_id
1 'polypeptide(L)' 'MALLDDVEFRIKAETIYFCQQCKTKFLFVHDAASHAEMFGHKRMSELPMG' A
#
# COMPACT_ATOMS: atom_id res chain seq x y z
N MET A 1 8.36 -18.29 -26.04
CA MET A 1 7.88 -18.08 -24.66
C MET A 1 8.61 -16.89 -24.08
N ALA A 2 8.21 -15.68 -24.49
CA ALA A 2 8.89 -14.45 -24.12
C ALA A 2 7.86 -13.53 -23.44
N LEU A 3 7.65 -13.72 -22.13
CA LEU A 3 6.82 -12.84 -21.30
C LEU A 3 7.33 -12.87 -19.84
N LEU A 4 8.66 -12.91 -19.65
CA LEU A 4 9.28 -12.82 -18.32
C LEU A 4 10.21 -11.59 -18.22
N ASP A 5 10.01 -10.57 -19.06
CA ASP A 5 10.85 -9.36 -19.08
C ASP A 5 10.07 -8.04 -18.83
N ASP A 6 8.74 -8.07 -18.77
CA ASP A 6 7.89 -6.87 -18.81
C ASP A 6 7.12 -6.55 -17.52
N VAL A 7 7.36 -7.27 -16.43
CA VAL A 7 6.64 -7.04 -15.17
C VAL A 7 7.61 -6.93 -14.00
N GLU A 8 8.67 -6.14 -14.19
CA GLU A 8 8.97 -5.13 -13.18
C GLU A 8 7.68 -4.31 -13.03
N PHE A 9 6.74 -4.81 -12.21
CA PHE A 9 5.64 -4.06 -11.64
C PHE A 9 6.31 -3.04 -10.71
N ARG A 10 7.03 -2.08 -11.32
CA ARG A 10 7.41 -0.82 -10.73
C ARG A 10 6.08 -0.12 -10.49
N ILE A 11 5.39 -0.56 -9.47
CA ILE A 11 4.53 0.30 -8.69
C ILE A 11 5.51 1.38 -8.25
N LYS A 12 5.59 2.46 -9.02
CA LYS A 12 6.01 3.73 -8.46
C LYS A 12 4.93 4.03 -7.43
N ALA A 13 5.05 3.41 -6.25
CA ALA A 13 4.19 3.67 -5.14
C ALA A 13 4.61 5.06 -4.68
N GLU A 14 4.08 6.09 -5.33
CA GLU A 14 4.35 7.49 -5.00
C GLU A 14 3.89 7.79 -3.56
N THR A 15 3.04 6.92 -2.99
CA THR A 15 2.49 7.04 -1.65
C THR A 15 2.43 5.68 -0.95
N ILE A 16 2.96 5.63 0.26
CA ILE A 16 2.78 4.51 1.20
C ILE A 16 1.66 4.89 2.15
N TYR A 17 0.71 3.99 2.32
CA TYR A 17 -0.33 4.11 3.35
C TYR A 17 0.13 3.37 4.60
N PHE A 18 0.22 4.10 5.72
CA PHE A 18 0.68 3.55 6.99
C PHE A 18 -0.45 3.54 8.02
N CYS A 19 -0.75 2.36 8.54
CA CYS A 19 -1.63 2.22 9.69
C CYS A 19 -0.84 2.49 10.98
N GLN A 20 -1.15 3.58 11.68
CA GLN A 20 -0.45 3.92 12.91
C GLN A 20 -0.77 2.99 14.09
N GLN A 21 -1.90 2.27 14.03
CA GLN A 21 -2.34 1.38 15.10
C GLN A 21 -1.60 0.03 15.05
N CYS A 22 -1.50 -0.57 13.87
CA CYS A 22 -0.80 -1.84 13.66
C CYS A 22 0.66 -1.69 13.23
N LYS A 23 1.09 -0.46 12.91
CA LYS A 23 2.40 -0.18 12.29
C LYS A 23 2.59 -0.93 10.96
N THR A 24 1.50 -1.20 10.24
CA THR A 24 1.51 -1.88 8.93
C THR A 24 1.60 -0.87 7.80
N LYS A 25 2.41 -1.18 6.79
CA LYS A 25 2.58 -0.37 5.58
C LYS A 25 1.88 -1.05 4.41
N PHE A 26 1.16 -0.27 3.60
CA PHE A 26 0.47 -0.71 2.40
C PHE A 26 0.94 0.16 1.22
N LEU A 27 1.15 -0.48 0.09
CA LEU A 27 1.52 0.21 -1.16
C LEU A 27 0.29 0.59 -1.99
N PHE A 28 -0.85 -0.03 -1.70
CA PHE A 28 -2.11 0.20 -2.39
C PHE A 28 -3.19 0.71 -1.44
N VAL A 29 -3.98 1.67 -1.91
CA VAL A 29 -5.08 2.26 -1.16
C VAL A 29 -6.18 1.25 -0.85
N HIS A 30 -6.44 0.28 -1.75
CA HIS A 30 -7.48 -0.72 -1.52
C HIS A 30 -7.14 -1.66 -0.36
N ASP A 31 -5.87 -2.02 -0.20
CA ASP A 31 -5.41 -2.88 0.89
C ASP A 31 -5.48 -2.14 2.22
N ALA A 32 -5.08 -0.87 2.22
CA ALA A 32 -5.22 0.00 3.37
C ALA A 32 -6.71 0.16 3.75
N ALA A 33 -7.59 0.42 2.79
CA ALA A 33 -9.03 0.56 3.04
C ALA A 33 -9.65 -0.73 3.58
N SER A 34 -9.32 -1.88 2.98
CA SER A 34 -9.79 -3.20 3.43
C SER A 34 -9.31 -3.49 4.85
N HIS A 35 -8.06 -3.15 5.16
CA HIS A 35 -7.51 -3.27 6.51
C HIS A 35 -8.20 -2.34 7.51
N ALA A 36 -8.47 -1.09 7.13
CA ALA A 36 -9.20 -0.13 7.96
C ALA A 36 -10.62 -0.62 8.30
N GLU A 37 -11.30 -1.23 7.32
CA GLU A 37 -12.65 -1.77 7.49
C GLU A 37 -12.65 -3.04 8.36
N MET A 38 -11.78 -4.01 8.05
CA MET A 38 -11.70 -5.28 8.78
C MET A 38 -11.31 -5.12 10.25
N PHE A 39 -10.37 -4.20 10.53
CA PHE A 39 -9.82 -4.03 11.87
C PHE A 39 -10.36 -2.77 12.58
N GLY A 40 -11.19 -1.96 11.93
CA GLY A 40 -11.71 -0.71 12.49
C GLY A 40 -10.64 0.39 12.65
N HIS A 41 -9.51 0.29 11.95
CA HIS A 41 -8.40 1.24 12.08
C HIS A 41 -8.64 2.53 11.28
N LYS A 42 -9.04 3.60 11.96
CA LYS A 42 -9.31 4.92 11.35
C LYS A 42 -8.08 5.83 11.18
N ARG A 43 -6.91 5.40 11.65
CA ARG A 43 -5.66 6.19 11.62
C ARG A 43 -4.72 5.68 10.54
N MET A 44 -5.01 6.08 9.31
CA MET A 44 -4.12 5.91 8.17
C MET A 44 -3.36 7.22 7.93
N SER A 45 -2.09 7.10 7.54
CA SER A 45 -1.27 8.24 7.13
C SER A 45 -0.64 7.94 5.79
N GLU A 46 -0.71 8.91 4.91
CA GLU A 46 -0.11 8.85 3.58
C GLU A 46 1.29 9.45 3.68
N LEU A 47 2.29 8.67 3.31
CA LEU A 47 3.69 9.09 3.29
C LEU A 47 4.16 9.04 1.84
N PRO A 48 4.57 10.18 1.25
CA PRO A 48 5.17 10.15 -0.08
C PRO A 48 6.47 9.34 -0.03
N MET A 49 6.69 8.48 -1.02
CA MET A 49 8.02 7.90 -1.25
C MET A 49 8.85 8.98 -1.96
N GLY A 50 9.51 9.81 -1.16
CA GLY A 50 10.48 10.80 -1.63
C GLY A 50 11.76 10.18 -2.16
#